data_AF-A0A7Y5IYI5-F1
#
_entry.id   AF-A0A7Y5IYI5-F1
#
_cell.length_a   1.000
_cell.length_b   1.000
_cell.length_c   1.000
_cell.angle_alpha   90.00
_cell.angle_beta   90.00
_cell.angle_gamma   90.00
#
_symmetry.space_group_name_H-M   'P 1'
#
loop_
_entity.id
_entity.type
_entity.pdbx_description
1 polymer ?
#
loop_
_entity_poly.entity_id
_entity_poly.type
_entity_poly.pdbx_seq_one_letter_code
_entity_poly.pdbx_strand_id
1 'polypeptide(L)'
;QPQLETFKENSLTSRSAVSVTPAGFEEPVFGTVWVAARVATDRAAGVVTCEKAFVKQVRLPGASDEQVKKLTEILKTEVPRKGLSISLDRVLAMLDLAKTEEAVKSEIAASPPRIIPVTHPAVLVCLDGEPAFSRIENSKLLRVVNTPYTIVMDPGTAKFYLRAPWGWLRASDYRGPWEKVESIPDSVAAIAPSPAGGEAKSGADPEIIVATEPTELVVIEGEPELGFVEGTDLYYLLNSKSDVFVDSSNHLYILLSGRWFTASDKRGPWSHVPSDQLPESFKAIPKTFERPHVLACISGREEAHFARLDTFVPETAAIKRKAASVTPLYVGEPEFTPIEGTALSYAANSPHDILKIDERYYCCYDGVWFESDAPKGPMAVSGSVPPAVYSLPPNCPLYHVKFVHVYDATDEIAYVGYTPGYIGCYTLGNTIVHGTGYEPQPVGSSSAIPRPHTYGFSCAYDPSAGKWGFRAPSYGGVEWFASSAGEKREVLPLSGLSFTWWGPAGYSLFGAAGSQSGQAPQLTEGSSVSSDPIYQRHPDWLARESWGRKLARRQESLPPTPT
;
A
#
# COMPACT_ATOMS: atom_id res chain seq x y z
N GLN A 1 -12.60 -18.41 -5.92
CA GLN A 1 -12.37 -19.51 -4.95
C GLN A 1 -12.87 -19.08 -3.58
N PRO A 2 -13.64 -19.90 -2.85
CA PRO A 2 -14.13 -19.54 -1.51
C PRO A 2 -13.00 -19.53 -0.49
N GLN A 3 -12.97 -18.47 0.33
CA GLN A 3 -12.18 -18.33 1.53
C GLN A 3 -13.14 -18.47 2.71
N LEU A 4 -12.89 -19.48 3.54
CA LEU A 4 -13.72 -19.79 4.68
C LEU A 4 -13.40 -18.81 5.81
N GLU A 5 -14.42 -18.11 6.32
CA GLU A 5 -14.26 -17.19 7.45
C GLU A 5 -14.55 -17.91 8.77
N THR A 6 -15.62 -18.71 8.79
CA THR A 6 -15.98 -19.54 9.95
C THR A 6 -16.56 -20.86 9.47
N PHE A 7 -16.27 -21.93 10.21
CA PHE A 7 -16.99 -23.20 10.09
C PHE A 7 -17.18 -23.77 11.48
N LYS A 8 -18.42 -23.73 11.97
CA LYS A 8 -18.81 -24.22 13.29
C LYS A 8 -20.02 -25.12 13.13
N GLU A 9 -19.90 -26.35 13.63
CA GLU A 9 -20.92 -27.39 13.50
C GLU A 9 -21.29 -27.60 12.01
N ASN A 10 -22.51 -27.23 11.63
CA ASN A 10 -23.04 -27.38 10.27
C ASN A 10 -23.23 -26.02 9.57
N SER A 11 -22.70 -24.94 10.13
CA SER A 11 -22.80 -23.59 9.60
C SER A 11 -21.44 -23.08 9.16
N LEU A 12 -21.34 -22.56 7.94
CA LEU A 12 -20.16 -21.89 7.44
C LEU A 12 -20.48 -20.47 6.98
N THR A 13 -19.53 -19.56 7.18
CA THR A 13 -19.46 -18.30 6.46
C THR A 13 -18.24 -18.29 5.57
N SER A 14 -18.40 -17.77 4.38
CA SER A 14 -17.31 -17.65 3.42
C SER A 14 -17.44 -16.37 2.62
N ARG A 15 -16.30 -15.88 2.17
CA ARG A 15 -16.23 -14.88 1.11
C ARG A 15 -15.62 -15.51 -0.12
N SER A 16 -16.14 -15.16 -1.30
CA SER A 16 -15.64 -15.70 -2.56
C SER A 16 -15.47 -14.59 -3.57
N ALA A 17 -14.30 -14.53 -4.19
CA ALA A 17 -14.20 -13.90 -5.50
C ALA A 17 -15.05 -14.71 -6.49
N VAL A 18 -15.97 -14.03 -7.17
CA VAL A 18 -16.86 -14.59 -8.19
C VAL A 18 -16.67 -13.85 -9.50
N SER A 19 -16.88 -14.58 -10.58
CA SER A 19 -16.92 -14.04 -11.93
C SER A 19 -18.31 -14.31 -12.52
N VAL A 20 -18.95 -13.30 -13.09
CA VAL A 20 -20.20 -13.47 -13.83
C VAL A 20 -19.99 -12.95 -15.24
N THR A 21 -20.23 -13.81 -16.23
CA THR A 21 -20.25 -13.42 -17.65
C THR A 21 -21.70 -13.20 -18.09
N PRO A 22 -22.16 -11.95 -18.25
CA PRO A 22 -23.51 -11.70 -18.72
C PRO A 22 -23.71 -12.22 -20.15
N ALA A 23 -24.92 -12.64 -20.48
CA ALA A 23 -25.25 -13.07 -21.84
C ALA A 23 -24.93 -11.96 -22.86
N GLY A 24 -24.21 -12.31 -23.93
CA GLY A 24 -23.74 -11.36 -24.96
C GLY A 24 -22.43 -10.65 -24.64
N PHE A 25 -21.81 -10.94 -23.49
CA PHE A 25 -20.46 -10.50 -23.15
C PHE A 25 -19.50 -11.68 -23.19
N GLU A 26 -18.31 -11.49 -23.76
CA GLU A 26 -17.25 -12.51 -23.76
C GLU A 26 -16.44 -12.50 -22.46
N GLU A 27 -16.38 -11.38 -21.75
CA GLU A 27 -15.55 -11.19 -20.55
C GLU A 27 -16.38 -11.30 -19.26
N PRO A 28 -15.88 -12.05 -18.25
CA PRO A 28 -16.49 -12.07 -16.93
C PRO A 28 -16.29 -10.75 -16.16
N VAL A 29 -17.31 -10.36 -15.39
CA VAL A 29 -17.24 -9.32 -14.35
C VAL A 29 -16.87 -9.98 -13.03
N PHE A 30 -15.79 -9.53 -12.41
CA PHE A 30 -15.32 -10.03 -11.12
C PHE A 30 -15.86 -9.18 -9.96
N GLY A 31 -16.10 -9.82 -8.82
CA GLY A 31 -16.44 -9.17 -7.56
C GLY A 31 -16.35 -10.13 -6.39
N THR A 32 -16.82 -9.69 -5.22
CA THR A 32 -16.79 -10.49 -4.00
C THR A 32 -18.19 -10.68 -3.45
N VAL A 33 -18.49 -11.92 -3.06
CA VAL A 33 -19.76 -12.29 -2.42
C VAL A 33 -19.48 -12.88 -1.04
N TRP A 34 -20.30 -12.49 -0.08
CA TRP A 34 -20.31 -13.08 1.25
C TRP A 34 -21.52 -13.99 1.37
N VAL A 35 -21.26 -15.25 1.73
CA VAL A 35 -22.28 -16.29 1.81
C VAL A 35 -22.25 -16.89 3.21
N ALA A 36 -23.44 -17.03 3.79
CA ALA A 36 -23.66 -17.92 4.91
C ALA A 36 -24.39 -19.16 4.42
N ALA A 37 -23.87 -20.35 4.75
CA ALA A 37 -24.45 -21.61 4.32
C ALA A 37 -24.57 -22.60 5.46
N ARG A 38 -25.62 -23.40 5.41
CA ARG A 38 -25.77 -24.62 6.20
C ARG A 38 -25.38 -25.81 5.32
N VAL A 39 -24.53 -26.67 5.84
CA VAL A 39 -23.97 -27.80 5.10
C VAL A 39 -24.21 -29.13 5.80
N ALA A 40 -24.33 -30.18 5.00
CA ALA A 40 -24.29 -31.58 5.42
C ALA A 40 -22.95 -32.19 4.98
N THR A 41 -22.28 -32.90 5.88
CA THR A 41 -21.02 -33.58 5.57
C THR A 41 -21.24 -35.07 5.46
N ASP A 42 -21.02 -35.64 4.28
CA ASP A 42 -20.94 -37.07 4.07
C ASP A 42 -19.46 -37.49 4.09
N ARG A 43 -19.03 -38.07 5.22
CA ARG A 43 -17.64 -38.50 5.40
C ARG A 43 -17.31 -39.78 4.65
N ALA A 44 -18.30 -40.65 4.38
CA ALA A 44 -18.07 -41.88 3.64
C ALA A 44 -17.85 -41.59 2.15
N ALA A 45 -18.60 -40.62 1.61
CA ALA A 45 -18.41 -40.11 0.25
C ALA A 45 -17.28 -39.07 0.14
N GLY A 46 -16.84 -38.48 1.26
CA GLY A 46 -15.82 -37.42 1.28
C GLY A 46 -16.32 -36.12 0.66
N VAL A 47 -17.59 -35.74 0.91
CA VAL A 47 -18.25 -34.59 0.29
C VAL A 47 -18.98 -33.75 1.34
N VAL A 48 -18.89 -32.43 1.22
CA VAL A 48 -19.74 -31.46 1.92
C VAL A 48 -20.77 -30.90 0.93
N THR A 49 -22.04 -31.04 1.25
CA THR A 49 -23.16 -30.57 0.44
C THR A 49 -23.82 -29.38 1.10
N CYS A 50 -23.99 -28.29 0.36
CA CYS A 50 -24.73 -27.12 0.80
C CYS A 50 -26.23 -27.42 0.83
N GLU A 51 -26.83 -27.45 2.02
CA GLU A 51 -28.28 -27.63 2.21
C GLU A 51 -29.03 -26.32 1.95
N LYS A 52 -28.49 -25.20 2.44
CA LYS A 52 -29.05 -23.85 2.29
C LYS A 52 -27.94 -22.83 2.23
N ALA A 53 -28.05 -21.86 1.32
CA ALA A 53 -27.12 -20.73 1.22
C ALA A 53 -27.88 -19.40 1.18
N PHE A 54 -27.29 -18.38 1.80
CA PHE A 54 -27.80 -17.02 1.82
C PHE A 54 -26.65 -16.07 1.45
N VAL A 55 -26.87 -15.29 0.39
CA VAL A 55 -25.96 -14.20 0.01
C VAL A 55 -26.20 -13.03 0.96
N LYS A 56 -25.26 -12.79 1.86
CA LYS A 56 -25.29 -11.68 2.83
C LYS A 56 -25.01 -10.36 2.14
N GLN A 57 -24.02 -10.35 1.24
CA GLN A 57 -23.53 -9.14 0.61
C GLN A 57 -22.85 -9.45 -0.74
N VAL A 58 -22.90 -8.48 -1.64
CA VAL A 58 -22.23 -8.49 -2.95
C VAL A 58 -21.53 -7.14 -3.13
N ARG A 59 -20.29 -7.17 -3.61
CA ARG A 59 -19.50 -5.96 -3.94
C ARG A 59 -18.83 -6.17 -5.30
N LEU A 60 -19.03 -5.25 -6.23
CA LEU A 60 -18.48 -5.29 -7.59
C LEU A 60 -17.77 -3.97 -7.87
N PRO A 61 -16.47 -3.98 -8.18
CA PRO A 61 -15.75 -2.77 -8.53
C PRO A 61 -16.25 -2.17 -9.85
N GLY A 62 -16.54 -0.87 -9.87
CA GLY A 62 -16.92 -0.10 -11.06
C GLY A 62 -18.31 -0.38 -11.65
N ALA A 63 -19.18 -1.11 -10.94
CA ALA A 63 -20.56 -1.38 -11.36
C ALA A 63 -21.53 -0.31 -10.84
N SER A 64 -22.57 0.03 -11.61
CA SER A 64 -23.65 0.90 -11.13
C SER A 64 -24.53 0.18 -10.10
N ASP A 65 -25.27 0.93 -9.28
CA ASP A 65 -26.17 0.36 -8.28
C ASP A 65 -27.22 -0.58 -8.89
N GLU A 66 -27.74 -0.27 -10.09
CA GLU A 66 -28.65 -1.17 -10.82
C GLU A 66 -27.99 -2.48 -11.21
N GLN A 67 -26.72 -2.46 -11.63
CA GLN A 67 -25.98 -3.66 -11.99
C GLN A 67 -25.70 -4.53 -10.77
N VAL A 68 -25.30 -3.92 -9.65
CA VAL A 68 -25.10 -4.60 -8.37
C VAL A 68 -26.40 -5.24 -7.91
N LYS A 69 -27.53 -4.52 -7.99
CA LYS A 69 -28.85 -5.04 -7.60
C LYS A 69 -29.28 -6.22 -8.45
N LYS A 70 -29.20 -6.10 -9.78
CA LYS A 70 -29.56 -7.17 -10.71
C LYS A 70 -28.68 -8.42 -10.52
N LEU A 71 -27.37 -8.24 -10.33
CA LEU A 71 -26.48 -9.37 -10.07
C LEU A 71 -26.74 -10.00 -8.71
N THR A 72 -27.05 -9.19 -7.69
CA THR A 72 -27.43 -9.68 -6.37
C THR A 72 -28.68 -10.56 -6.44
N GLU A 73 -29.69 -10.17 -7.22
CA GLU A 73 -30.90 -10.96 -7.43
C GLU A 73 -30.60 -12.29 -8.14
N ILE A 74 -29.74 -12.27 -9.17
CA ILE A 74 -29.28 -13.48 -9.87
C ILE A 74 -28.56 -14.40 -8.88
N LEU A 75 -27.58 -13.89 -8.14
CA LEU A 75 -26.79 -14.68 -7.19
C LEU A 75 -27.66 -15.25 -6.06
N LYS A 76 -28.61 -14.46 -5.53
CA LYS A 76 -29.59 -14.94 -4.53
C LYS A 76 -30.48 -16.07 -5.05
N THR A 77 -30.73 -16.11 -6.36
CA THR A 77 -31.57 -17.15 -6.99
C THR A 77 -30.76 -18.40 -7.36
N GLU A 78 -29.57 -18.20 -7.93
CA GLU A 78 -28.77 -19.28 -8.51
C GLU A 78 -27.91 -20.02 -7.47
N VAL A 79 -27.34 -19.31 -6.49
CA VAL A 79 -26.47 -19.93 -5.47
C VAL A 79 -27.21 -21.01 -4.65
N PRO A 80 -28.45 -20.78 -4.17
CA PRO A 80 -29.19 -21.81 -3.42
C PRO A 80 -29.68 -22.98 -4.30
N ARG A 81 -29.87 -22.77 -5.61
CA ARG A 81 -30.43 -23.79 -6.52
C ARG A 81 -29.43 -24.83 -6.98
N LYS A 82 -28.14 -24.51 -6.98
CA LYS A 82 -27.12 -25.36 -7.62
C LYS A 82 -26.64 -26.58 -6.83
N GLY A 83 -27.19 -26.85 -5.63
CA GLY A 83 -26.80 -28.04 -4.86
C GLY A 83 -25.28 -28.15 -4.70
N LEU A 84 -24.64 -27.02 -4.37
CA LEU A 84 -23.18 -26.89 -4.36
C LEU A 84 -22.57 -27.94 -3.43
N SER A 85 -21.78 -28.84 -4.02
CA SER A 85 -21.00 -29.83 -3.29
C SER A 85 -19.52 -29.54 -3.48
N ILE A 86 -18.75 -29.74 -2.42
CA ILE A 86 -17.31 -29.55 -2.39
C ILE A 86 -16.67 -30.73 -1.65
N SER A 87 -15.48 -31.14 -2.07
CA SER A 87 -14.82 -32.28 -1.43
C SER A 87 -14.47 -32.00 0.03
N LEU A 88 -14.65 -33.05 0.84
CA LEU A 88 -14.05 -33.33 2.16
C LEU A 88 -12.78 -32.51 2.39
N ASP A 89 -11.76 -32.98 1.69
CA ASP A 89 -10.38 -32.56 1.81
C ASP A 89 -10.17 -31.10 1.42
N ARG A 90 -11.01 -30.54 0.54
CA ARG A 90 -10.88 -29.15 0.13
C ARG A 90 -11.42 -28.21 1.20
N VAL A 91 -12.51 -28.59 1.87
CA VAL A 91 -13.02 -27.84 3.03
C VAL A 91 -12.02 -27.93 4.18
N LEU A 92 -11.43 -29.10 4.42
CA LEU A 92 -10.38 -29.28 5.43
C LEU A 92 -9.14 -28.45 5.09
N ALA A 93 -8.67 -28.46 3.83
CA ALA A 93 -7.54 -27.64 3.40
C ALA A 93 -7.84 -26.13 3.52
N MET A 94 -9.05 -25.67 3.20
CA MET A 94 -9.47 -24.28 3.43
C MET A 94 -9.52 -23.94 4.90
N LEU A 95 -9.97 -24.86 5.75
CA LEU A 95 -10.02 -24.68 7.19
C LEU A 95 -8.61 -24.66 7.79
N ASP A 96 -7.72 -25.53 7.34
CA ASP A 96 -6.34 -25.57 7.79
C ASP A 96 -5.56 -24.35 7.29
N LEU A 97 -5.83 -23.87 6.07
CA LEU A 97 -5.32 -22.59 5.60
C LEU A 97 -5.87 -21.45 6.47
N ALA A 98 -7.18 -21.39 6.73
CA ALA A 98 -7.77 -20.36 7.59
C ALA A 98 -7.21 -20.40 9.02
N LYS A 99 -6.99 -21.60 9.59
CA LYS A 99 -6.33 -21.78 10.88
C LYS A 99 -4.86 -21.41 10.84
N THR A 100 -4.17 -21.66 9.73
CA THR A 100 -2.77 -21.28 9.54
C THR A 100 -2.67 -19.77 9.39
N GLU A 101 -3.54 -19.13 8.62
CA GLU A 101 -3.67 -17.68 8.54
C GLU A 101 -4.02 -17.08 9.90
N GLU A 102 -4.88 -17.73 10.70
CA GLU A 102 -5.21 -17.32 12.07
C GLU A 102 -4.05 -17.55 13.05
N ALA A 103 -3.31 -18.65 12.93
CA ALA A 103 -2.15 -18.96 13.76
C ALA A 103 -0.94 -18.07 13.41
N VAL A 104 -0.86 -17.66 12.13
CA VAL A 104 0.07 -16.68 11.58
C VAL A 104 -0.50 -15.26 11.67
N LYS A 105 -1.68 -15.04 12.31
CA LYS A 105 -2.02 -13.72 12.83
C LYS A 105 -1.09 -13.40 14.00
N SER A 106 0.17 -13.11 13.67
CA SER A 106 0.83 -11.99 14.30
C SER A 106 -0.04 -10.78 14.00
N GLU A 107 -0.52 -10.09 15.03
CA GLU A 107 -1.23 -8.85 14.82
C GLU A 107 -0.38 -7.94 13.93
N ILE A 108 -1.03 -7.30 12.95
CA ILE A 108 -0.45 -6.15 12.26
C ILE A 108 0.05 -5.22 13.37
N ALA A 109 1.35 -4.95 13.39
CA ALA A 109 1.96 -4.22 14.48
C ALA A 109 1.36 -2.82 14.57
N ALA A 110 1.24 -2.34 15.80
CA ALA A 110 0.71 -1.03 16.13
C ALA A 110 1.62 -0.30 17.10
N SER A 111 2.93 -0.59 17.07
CA SER A 111 3.91 0.20 17.81
C SER A 111 3.91 1.63 17.28
N PRO A 112 3.87 2.66 18.15
CA PRO A 112 3.92 4.05 17.72
C PRO A 112 5.26 4.37 17.06
N PRO A 113 5.30 5.12 15.95
CA PRO A 113 6.54 5.71 15.47
C PRO A 113 6.99 6.81 16.43
N ARG A 114 8.22 7.30 16.26
CA ARG A 114 8.64 8.56 16.88
C ARG A 114 7.82 9.70 16.28
N ILE A 115 7.12 10.46 17.12
CA ILE A 115 6.30 11.60 16.67
C ILE A 115 7.02 12.89 17.05
N ILE A 116 7.30 13.75 16.06
CA ILE A 116 8.02 15.00 16.24
C ILE A 116 7.09 16.17 15.91
N PRO A 117 6.52 16.86 16.91
CA PRO A 117 5.77 18.09 16.68
C PRO A 117 6.71 19.29 16.53
N VAL A 118 6.47 20.12 15.52
CA VAL A 118 7.19 21.39 15.29
C VAL A 118 6.19 22.51 14.98
N THR A 119 6.52 23.74 15.37
CA THR A 119 5.68 24.94 15.17
C THR A 119 6.22 25.88 14.08
N HIS A 120 7.15 25.37 13.28
CA HIS A 120 7.84 26.08 12.21
C HIS A 120 7.99 25.15 10.99
N PRO A 121 8.27 25.70 9.80
CA PRO A 121 8.53 24.88 8.63
C PRO A 121 9.64 23.86 8.85
N ALA A 122 9.34 22.58 8.63
CA ALA A 122 10.32 21.50 8.68
C ALA A 122 10.01 20.42 7.64
N VAL A 123 11.04 19.66 7.26
CA VAL A 123 10.97 18.54 6.33
C VAL A 123 11.63 17.33 6.99
N LEU A 124 10.93 16.19 6.94
CA LEU A 124 11.45 14.91 7.37
C LEU A 124 12.24 14.25 6.23
N VAL A 125 13.47 13.84 6.51
CA VAL A 125 14.34 13.08 5.62
C VAL A 125 14.58 11.71 6.24
N CYS A 126 13.90 10.70 5.72
CA CYS A 126 13.97 9.33 6.21
C CYS A 126 15.10 8.52 5.57
N LEU A 127 15.85 7.80 6.39
CA LEU A 127 16.80 6.75 6.03
C LEU A 127 16.31 5.44 6.64
N ASP A 128 16.53 4.34 5.93
CA ASP A 128 16.27 2.99 6.44
C ASP A 128 17.46 2.52 7.28
N GLY A 129 17.45 2.87 8.57
CA GLY A 129 18.58 2.68 9.49
C GLY A 129 19.68 3.75 9.34
N GLU A 130 20.84 3.48 9.94
CA GLU A 130 22.03 4.34 9.81
C GLU A 130 22.50 4.40 8.33
N PRO A 131 23.16 5.50 7.88
CA PRO A 131 23.55 5.67 6.48
C PRO A 131 24.35 4.50 5.90
N ALA A 132 23.82 3.88 4.85
CA ALA A 132 24.52 2.91 4.03
C ALA A 132 25.18 3.61 2.85
N PHE A 133 26.50 3.45 2.69
CA PHE A 133 27.27 4.15 1.67
C PHE A 133 27.60 3.24 0.48
N SER A 134 27.44 3.77 -0.73
CA SER A 134 27.96 3.17 -1.97
C SER A 134 28.86 4.16 -2.70
N ARG A 135 29.93 3.67 -3.32
CA ARG A 135 30.84 4.51 -4.10
C ARG A 135 30.18 4.89 -5.42
N ILE A 136 30.25 6.18 -5.75
CA ILE A 136 29.81 6.66 -7.06
C ILE A 136 30.87 6.32 -8.11
N GLU A 137 30.45 5.69 -9.20
CA GLU A 137 31.33 5.32 -10.31
C GLU A 137 32.07 6.57 -10.83
N ASN A 138 33.35 6.41 -11.15
CA ASN A 138 34.21 7.49 -11.63
C ASN A 138 34.32 8.72 -10.68
N SER A 139 33.96 8.55 -9.40
CA SER A 139 34.07 9.58 -8.37
C SER A 139 34.74 9.05 -7.09
N LYS A 140 35.17 9.99 -6.24
CA LYS A 140 35.58 9.71 -4.85
C LYS A 140 34.42 9.86 -3.87
N LEU A 141 33.30 10.41 -4.31
CA LEU A 141 32.12 10.65 -3.49
C LEU A 141 31.38 9.35 -3.17
N LEU A 142 30.68 9.35 -2.04
CA LEU A 142 29.84 8.25 -1.56
C LEU A 142 28.36 8.66 -1.58
N ARG A 143 27.49 7.85 -2.17
CA ARG A 143 26.03 8.01 -2.12
C ARG A 143 25.50 7.33 -0.85
N VAL A 144 24.62 7.99 -0.12
CA VAL A 144 23.76 7.32 0.86
C VAL A 144 22.65 6.60 0.09
N VAL A 145 22.63 5.27 0.16
CA VAL A 145 21.77 4.43 -0.71
C VAL A 145 20.50 3.92 -0.01
N ASN A 146 20.46 3.92 1.32
CA ASN A 146 19.28 3.53 2.10
C ASN A 146 18.32 4.71 2.32
N THR A 147 18.14 5.53 1.29
CA THR A 147 17.23 6.67 1.34
C THR A 147 16.77 7.08 -0.06
N PRO A 148 15.51 7.56 -0.22
CA PRO A 148 15.04 8.09 -1.50
C PRO A 148 15.64 9.47 -1.82
N TYR A 149 16.18 10.17 -0.82
CA TYR A 149 16.74 11.50 -0.99
C TYR A 149 18.13 11.44 -1.59
N THR A 150 18.50 12.46 -2.37
CA THR A 150 19.86 12.55 -2.90
C THR A 150 20.79 13.13 -1.86
N ILE A 151 21.46 12.24 -1.13
CA ILE A 151 22.48 12.58 -0.12
C ILE A 151 23.83 12.02 -0.56
N VAL A 152 24.83 12.88 -0.66
CA VAL A 152 26.20 12.53 -1.06
C VAL A 152 27.17 12.94 0.05
N MET A 153 28.12 12.08 0.39
CA MET A 153 29.21 12.36 1.31
C MET A 153 30.53 12.47 0.54
N ASP A 154 31.26 13.55 0.78
CA ASP A 154 32.63 13.73 0.29
C ASP A 154 33.63 13.27 1.36
N PRO A 155 34.34 12.15 1.17
CA PRO A 155 35.30 11.65 2.15
C PRO A 155 36.54 12.56 2.28
N GLY A 156 36.83 13.40 1.29
CA GLY A 156 37.95 14.34 1.36
C GLY A 156 37.71 15.50 2.33
N THR A 157 36.45 15.90 2.50
CA THR A 157 36.04 17.02 3.36
C THR A 157 35.19 16.59 4.57
N ALA A 158 34.78 15.32 4.61
CA ALA A 158 33.80 14.77 5.56
C ALA A 158 32.50 15.60 5.61
N LYS A 159 32.07 16.13 4.46
CA LYS A 159 30.83 16.89 4.33
C LYS A 159 29.74 16.07 3.64
N PHE A 160 28.52 16.25 4.09
CA PHE A 160 27.32 15.73 3.46
C PHE A 160 26.65 16.83 2.65
N TYR A 161 26.08 16.44 1.52
CA TYR A 161 25.33 17.30 0.61
C TYR A 161 23.97 16.67 0.33
N LEU A 162 22.90 17.38 0.66
CA LEU A 162 21.51 16.97 0.40
C LEU A 162 20.95 17.86 -0.70
N ARG A 163 20.43 17.24 -1.76
CA ARG A 163 19.72 17.95 -2.82
C ARG A 163 18.32 18.30 -2.32
N ALA A 164 18.03 19.59 -2.20
CA ALA A 164 16.71 20.14 -1.98
C ALA A 164 16.10 20.62 -3.31
N PRO A 165 14.79 20.90 -3.39
CA PRO A 165 14.15 21.33 -4.64
C PRO A 165 14.65 22.67 -5.20
N TRP A 166 15.19 23.53 -4.33
CA TRP A 166 15.62 24.88 -4.66
C TRP A 166 17.15 25.04 -4.68
N GLY A 167 17.91 23.97 -4.42
CA GLY A 167 19.37 24.02 -4.33
C GLY A 167 19.97 22.92 -3.48
N TRP A 168 21.20 23.12 -3.03
CA TRP A 168 21.91 22.16 -2.20
C TRP A 168 21.99 22.63 -0.75
N LEU A 169 21.90 21.66 0.13
CA LEU A 169 22.16 21.80 1.56
C LEU A 169 23.46 21.07 1.90
N ARG A 170 24.18 21.55 2.91
CA ARG A 170 25.41 20.96 3.42
C ARG A 170 25.33 20.74 4.92
N ALA A 171 25.89 19.65 5.41
CA ALA A 171 26.10 19.40 6.82
C ALA A 171 27.46 18.74 7.10
N SER A 172 27.99 18.88 8.32
CA SER A 172 29.17 18.11 8.78
C SER A 172 28.80 16.73 9.33
N ASP A 173 27.54 16.53 9.67
CA ASP A 173 26.96 15.27 10.12
C ASP A 173 25.68 15.05 9.30
N TYR A 174 25.39 13.81 8.91
CA TYR A 174 24.19 13.53 8.12
C TYR A 174 22.89 13.85 8.88
N ARG A 175 22.93 13.91 10.22
CA ARG A 175 21.81 14.35 11.07
C ARG A 175 21.60 15.87 11.03
N GLY A 176 22.51 16.63 10.44
CA GLY A 176 22.49 18.08 10.38
C GLY A 176 23.39 18.73 11.45
N PRO A 177 23.21 20.04 11.72
CA PRO A 177 22.27 20.93 11.05
C PRO A 177 22.60 21.08 9.56
N TRP A 178 21.55 21.18 8.74
CA TRP A 178 21.67 21.35 7.29
C TRP A 178 21.59 22.83 6.92
N GLU A 179 22.60 23.31 6.20
CA GLU A 179 22.71 24.71 5.80
C GLU A 179 22.63 24.85 4.28
N LYS A 180 21.89 25.87 3.82
CA LYS A 180 21.89 26.28 2.42
C LYS A 180 23.29 26.69 1.98
N VAL A 181 23.71 26.20 0.82
CA VAL A 181 24.98 26.60 0.20
C VAL A 181 24.74 27.19 -1.18
N GLU A 182 25.41 28.30 -1.47
CA GLU A 182 25.34 28.98 -2.78
C GLU A 182 26.15 28.24 -3.86
N SER A 183 27.18 27.49 -3.44
CA SER A 183 28.02 26.69 -4.32
C SER A 183 28.35 25.36 -3.68
N ILE A 184 28.53 24.35 -4.52
CA ILE A 184 28.97 23.01 -4.18
C ILE A 184 30.24 22.67 -4.97
N PRO A 185 31.07 21.72 -4.51
CA PRO A 185 32.21 21.25 -5.29
C PRO A 185 31.75 20.72 -6.66
N ASP A 186 32.56 20.95 -7.70
CA ASP A 186 32.28 20.47 -9.07
C ASP A 186 32.04 18.95 -9.11
N SER A 187 32.74 18.20 -8.25
CA SER A 187 32.53 16.74 -8.11
C SER A 187 31.13 16.38 -7.64
N VAL A 188 30.49 17.21 -6.80
CA VAL A 188 29.10 17.02 -6.33
C VAL A 188 28.13 17.47 -7.41
N ALA A 189 28.41 18.60 -8.08
CA ALA A 189 27.59 19.11 -9.19
C ALA A 189 27.55 18.14 -10.38
N ALA A 190 28.62 17.37 -10.59
CA ALA A 190 28.68 16.31 -11.59
C ALA A 190 27.77 15.11 -11.27
N ILE A 191 27.36 14.92 -10.00
CA ILE A 191 26.45 13.83 -9.61
C ILE A 191 25.01 14.17 -10.00
N ALA A 192 24.58 15.37 -9.66
CA ALA A 192 23.30 15.91 -10.10
C ALA A 192 23.45 17.43 -10.21
N PRO A 193 23.05 18.04 -11.33
CA PRO A 193 23.06 19.50 -11.43
C PRO A 193 22.13 20.08 -10.37
N SER A 194 22.43 21.31 -9.94
CA SER A 194 21.49 22.08 -9.12
C SER A 194 20.15 22.17 -9.88
N PRO A 195 19.01 21.99 -9.18
CA PRO A 195 17.71 22.20 -9.79
C PRO A 195 17.65 23.57 -10.47
N ALA A 196 17.03 23.64 -11.65
CA ALA A 196 16.83 24.89 -12.38
C ALA A 196 15.79 25.75 -11.65
N GLY A 197 16.20 26.40 -10.56
CA GLY A 197 15.49 27.47 -9.89
C GLY A 197 14.00 27.20 -9.63
N GLY A 198 13.70 26.33 -8.68
CA GLY A 198 12.47 26.54 -7.91
C GLY A 198 12.68 27.82 -7.09
N GLU A 199 11.93 28.89 -7.37
CA GLU A 199 11.93 30.05 -6.48
C GLU A 199 11.68 29.55 -5.06
N ALA A 200 12.62 29.81 -4.15
CA ALA A 200 12.33 29.68 -2.73
C ALA A 200 11.17 30.63 -2.46
N LYS A 201 9.95 30.09 -2.29
CA LYS A 201 8.80 30.91 -1.92
C LYS A 201 9.20 31.75 -0.71
N SER A 202 8.79 33.02 -0.69
CA SER A 202 9.10 33.92 0.42
C SER A 202 8.68 33.28 1.75
N GLY A 203 9.65 32.97 2.60
CA GLY A 203 9.47 32.25 3.86
C GLY A 203 10.84 31.81 4.41
N ALA A 204 10.89 31.43 5.68
CA ALA A 204 12.10 30.83 6.26
C ALA A 204 12.41 29.48 5.57
N ASP A 205 13.69 29.15 5.36
CA ASP A 205 14.06 27.81 4.91
C ASP A 205 13.58 26.77 5.96
N PRO A 206 13.07 25.60 5.54
CA PRO A 206 12.56 24.62 6.48
C PRO A 206 13.72 23.96 7.23
N GLU A 207 13.51 23.64 8.51
CA GLU A 207 14.42 22.77 9.25
C GLU A 207 14.44 21.37 8.61
N ILE A 208 15.63 20.79 8.47
CA ILE A 208 15.77 19.41 8.01
C ILE A 208 15.94 18.50 9.21
N ILE A 209 14.96 17.62 9.41
CA ILE A 209 14.97 16.63 10.47
C ILE A 209 15.24 15.28 9.83
N VAL A 210 16.36 14.66 10.19
CA VAL A 210 16.75 13.34 9.68
C VAL A 210 16.32 12.25 10.64
N ALA A 211 15.71 11.20 10.11
CA ALA A 211 15.25 10.04 10.86
C ALA A 211 15.83 8.74 10.29
N THR A 212 16.29 7.85 11.17
CA THR A 212 16.83 6.52 10.86
C THR A 212 15.96 5.39 11.41
N GLU A 213 14.83 5.74 12.03
CA GLU A 213 13.80 4.87 12.60
C GLU A 213 12.41 5.40 12.19
N PRO A 214 11.33 4.61 12.28
CA PRO A 214 9.99 5.09 11.93
C PRO A 214 9.63 6.36 12.68
N THR A 215 9.41 7.42 11.91
CA THR A 215 9.19 8.76 12.44
C THR A 215 8.08 9.43 11.65
N GLU A 216 7.18 10.14 12.34
CA GLU A 216 6.20 11.02 11.73
C GLU A 216 6.43 12.46 12.20
N LEU A 217 6.40 13.39 11.24
CA LEU A 217 6.57 14.81 11.49
C LEU A 217 5.20 15.50 11.52
N VAL A 218 4.90 16.16 12.63
CA VAL A 218 3.67 16.94 12.81
C VAL A 218 4.03 18.41 12.73
N VAL A 219 3.84 19.01 11.56
CA VAL A 219 4.05 20.45 11.35
C VAL A 219 2.80 21.23 11.75
N ILE A 220 2.98 22.20 12.62
CA ILE A 220 1.96 23.16 13.08
C ILE A 220 2.37 24.53 12.56
N GLU A 221 1.47 25.20 11.84
CA GLU A 221 1.73 26.51 11.25
C GLU A 221 1.60 27.60 12.32
N GLY A 222 2.69 27.86 13.05
CA GLY A 222 2.72 28.83 14.16
C GLY A 222 2.27 28.23 15.48
N GLU A 223 1.65 29.04 16.34
CA GLU A 223 1.09 28.58 17.62
C GLU A 223 -0.11 27.65 17.38
N PRO A 224 -0.31 26.59 18.16
CA PRO A 224 -1.43 25.66 17.96
C PRO A 224 -2.81 26.33 18.00
N GLU A 225 -3.59 26.15 16.95
CA GLU A 225 -4.97 26.62 16.87
C GLU A 225 -5.94 25.42 16.90
N LEU A 226 -6.91 25.45 17.82
CA LEU A 226 -7.88 24.37 17.99
C LEU A 226 -9.22 24.73 17.34
N GLY A 227 -9.67 23.88 16.43
CA GLY A 227 -11.04 23.86 15.92
C GLY A 227 -11.91 22.92 16.76
N PHE A 228 -13.22 23.20 16.83
CA PHE A 228 -14.18 22.34 17.52
C PHE A 228 -14.83 21.35 16.56
N VAL A 229 -15.05 20.11 16.99
CA VAL A 229 -15.80 19.11 16.22
C VAL A 229 -17.27 19.13 16.66
N GLU A 230 -18.15 19.61 15.77
CA GLU A 230 -19.57 19.79 16.04
C GLU A 230 -20.24 18.53 16.60
N GLY A 231 -21.05 18.69 17.67
CA GLY A 231 -21.80 17.61 18.29
C GLY A 231 -20.98 16.69 19.20
N THR A 232 -19.72 17.04 19.49
CA THR A 232 -18.81 16.24 20.33
C THR A 232 -18.14 17.10 21.40
N ASP A 233 -17.28 16.50 22.23
CA ASP A 233 -16.38 17.21 23.14
C ASP A 233 -14.93 17.27 22.62
N LEU A 234 -14.74 16.98 21.32
CA LEU A 234 -13.44 16.94 20.67
C LEU A 234 -13.06 18.29 20.07
N TYR A 235 -11.79 18.61 20.21
CA TYR A 235 -11.10 19.63 19.43
C TYR A 235 -10.14 18.94 18.46
N TYR A 236 -9.74 19.66 17.41
CA TYR A 236 -8.72 19.20 16.48
C TYR A 236 -7.78 20.35 16.11
N LEU A 237 -6.55 20.01 15.74
CA LEU A 237 -5.54 20.98 15.38
C LEU A 237 -5.82 21.54 13.97
N LEU A 238 -6.30 22.79 13.91
CA LEU A 238 -6.79 23.44 12.70
C LEU A 238 -5.64 23.81 11.75
N ASN A 239 -4.57 24.38 12.29
CA ASN A 239 -3.39 24.83 11.56
C ASN A 239 -2.33 23.73 11.39
N SER A 240 -2.77 22.49 11.21
CA SER A 240 -1.92 21.37 10.81
C SER A 240 -2.62 20.50 9.78
N LYS A 241 -1.85 19.89 8.88
CA LYS A 241 -2.34 18.85 7.98
C LYS A 241 -2.42 17.47 8.63
N SER A 242 -1.87 17.32 9.84
CA SER A 242 -1.95 16.08 10.61
C SER A 242 -3.29 15.96 11.33
N ASP A 243 -3.79 14.74 11.46
CA ASP A 243 -5.04 14.43 12.16
C ASP A 243 -4.80 14.29 13.66
N VAL A 244 -4.63 15.44 14.32
CA VAL A 244 -4.45 15.54 15.77
C VAL A 244 -5.73 16.06 16.42
N PHE A 245 -6.26 15.30 17.37
CA PHE A 245 -7.45 15.60 18.17
C PHE A 245 -7.09 15.75 19.64
N VAL A 246 -7.91 16.51 20.36
CA VAL A 246 -7.79 16.72 21.81
C VAL A 246 -9.17 16.52 22.43
N ASP A 247 -9.27 15.68 23.46
CA ASP A 247 -10.53 15.53 24.22
C ASP A 247 -10.68 16.59 25.33
N SER A 248 -11.84 16.60 25.98
CA SER A 248 -12.14 17.50 27.10
C SER A 248 -11.24 17.31 28.33
N SER A 249 -10.51 16.18 28.42
CA SER A 249 -9.53 15.88 29.46
C SER A 249 -8.10 16.25 29.05
N ASN A 250 -7.92 16.91 27.90
CA ASN A 250 -6.63 17.25 27.29
C ASN A 250 -5.78 16.03 26.88
N HIS A 251 -6.38 14.86 26.67
CA HIS A 251 -5.65 13.78 26.00
C HIS A 251 -5.54 14.07 24.51
N LEU A 252 -4.34 13.87 23.99
CA LEU A 252 -4.06 13.97 22.56
C LEU A 252 -4.38 12.63 21.90
N TYR A 253 -4.94 12.69 20.70
CA TYR A 253 -5.09 11.55 19.81
C TYR A 253 -4.54 11.92 18.45
N ILE A 254 -3.81 11.01 17.81
CA ILE A 254 -3.31 11.20 16.46
C ILE A 254 -3.60 9.98 15.61
N LEU A 255 -4.09 10.20 14.39
CA LEU A 255 -4.28 9.15 13.39
C LEU A 255 -3.07 9.11 12.45
N LEU A 256 -2.36 7.98 12.42
CA LEU A 256 -1.20 7.75 11.56
C LEU A 256 -1.36 6.41 10.84
N SER A 257 -1.36 6.42 9.50
CA SER A 257 -1.46 5.20 8.68
C SER A 257 -2.65 4.29 9.07
N GLY A 258 -3.77 4.91 9.45
CA GLY A 258 -4.99 4.22 9.91
C GLY A 258 -5.02 3.79 11.38
N ARG A 259 -3.93 4.01 12.14
CA ARG A 259 -3.83 3.64 13.56
C ARG A 259 -3.98 4.87 14.45
N TRP A 260 -4.72 4.72 15.54
CA TRP A 260 -4.87 5.76 16.54
C TRP A 260 -3.82 5.60 17.64
N PHE A 261 -3.20 6.71 18.01
CA PHE A 261 -2.28 6.80 19.14
C PHE A 261 -2.75 7.88 20.10
N THR A 262 -2.52 7.70 21.39
CA THR A 262 -2.83 8.69 22.42
C THR A 262 -1.62 9.03 23.28
N ALA A 263 -1.61 10.25 23.81
CA ALA A 263 -0.63 10.73 24.78
C ALA A 263 -1.22 11.86 25.64
N SER A 264 -0.67 12.08 26.84
CA SER A 264 -1.01 13.23 27.68
C SER A 264 -0.12 14.46 27.44
N ASP A 265 1.02 14.29 26.76
CA ASP A 265 1.95 15.36 26.35
C ASP A 265 2.27 15.19 24.86
N LYS A 266 2.43 16.29 24.13
CA LYS A 266 2.74 16.29 22.69
C LYS A 266 4.04 15.57 22.32
N ARG A 267 4.96 15.40 23.28
CA ARG A 267 6.21 14.64 23.12
C ARG A 267 6.09 13.16 23.49
N GLY A 268 4.89 12.72 23.88
CA GLY A 268 4.63 11.37 24.33
C GLY A 268 4.89 11.15 25.83
N PRO A 269 5.01 9.89 26.28
CA PRO A 269 5.01 8.69 25.45
C PRO A 269 3.67 8.50 24.74
N TRP A 270 3.74 8.12 23.47
CA TRP A 270 2.56 7.74 22.69
C TRP A 270 2.27 6.26 22.88
N SER A 271 0.99 5.90 22.89
CA SER A 271 0.54 4.50 22.97
C SER A 271 -0.58 4.26 21.98
N HIS A 272 -0.62 3.08 21.36
CA HIS A 272 -1.72 2.70 20.48
C HIS A 272 -3.04 2.60 21.24
N VAL A 273 -4.10 3.11 20.62
CA VAL A 273 -5.49 2.95 21.06
C VAL A 273 -6.22 2.15 19.99
N PRO A 274 -6.67 0.92 20.28
CA PRO A 274 -7.54 0.19 19.38
C PRO A 274 -8.76 1.04 19.00
N SER A 275 -9.14 1.01 17.73
CA SER A 275 -10.20 1.89 17.21
C SER A 275 -11.57 1.68 17.89
N ASP A 276 -11.81 0.49 18.46
CA ASP A 276 -13.01 0.17 19.26
C ASP A 276 -12.94 0.63 20.73
N GLN A 277 -11.78 1.14 21.16
CA GLN A 277 -11.52 1.69 22.50
C GLN A 277 -11.36 3.22 22.48
N LEU A 278 -11.52 3.87 21.33
CA LEU A 278 -11.60 5.33 21.27
C LEU A 278 -12.78 5.85 22.11
N PRO A 279 -12.67 7.06 22.69
CA PRO A 279 -13.78 7.72 23.35
C PRO A 279 -15.03 7.77 22.47
N GLU A 280 -16.21 7.69 23.09
CA GLU A 280 -17.49 7.64 22.37
C GLU A 280 -17.71 8.87 21.47
N SER A 281 -17.11 10.01 21.82
CA SER A 281 -17.16 11.23 21.00
C SER A 281 -16.55 11.07 19.61
N PHE A 282 -15.58 10.17 19.41
CA PHE A 282 -15.06 9.85 18.07
C PHE A 282 -16.14 9.20 17.19
N LYS A 283 -17.02 8.37 17.76
CA LYS A 283 -18.15 7.79 17.01
C LYS A 283 -19.23 8.82 16.69
N ALA A 284 -19.28 9.92 17.43
CA ALA A 284 -20.23 11.01 17.22
C ALA A 284 -19.76 12.03 16.18
N ILE A 285 -18.53 11.94 15.65
CA ILE A 285 -18.02 12.84 14.60
C ILE A 285 -18.98 12.82 13.39
N PRO A 286 -19.50 13.98 12.95
CA PRO A 286 -20.47 14.03 11.86
C PRO A 286 -19.82 13.71 10.51
N LYS A 287 -20.61 13.17 9.57
CA LYS A 287 -20.14 12.87 8.20
C LYS A 287 -19.72 14.13 7.42
N THR A 288 -20.23 15.29 7.82
CA THR A 288 -19.91 16.61 7.26
C THR A 288 -18.64 17.22 7.84
N PHE A 289 -17.96 16.53 8.76
CA PHE A 289 -16.68 17.00 9.29
C PHE A 289 -15.67 17.19 8.15
N GLU A 290 -14.88 18.25 8.21
CA GLU A 290 -13.96 18.67 7.15
C GLU A 290 -12.85 17.65 6.83
N ARG A 291 -12.66 16.64 7.68
CA ARG A 291 -11.70 15.54 7.50
C ARG A 291 -12.43 14.20 7.49
N PRO A 292 -13.27 13.93 6.47
CA PRO A 292 -14.16 12.77 6.48
C PRO A 292 -13.41 11.43 6.43
N HIS A 293 -12.13 11.43 6.00
CA HIS A 293 -11.29 10.23 5.96
C HIS A 293 -11.07 9.58 7.32
N VAL A 294 -11.08 10.35 8.42
CA VAL A 294 -10.87 9.81 9.77
C VAL A 294 -11.97 8.81 10.15
N LEU A 295 -13.17 8.95 9.58
CA LEU A 295 -14.32 8.10 9.87
C LEU A 295 -14.11 6.65 9.43
N ALA A 296 -13.31 6.42 8.38
CA ALA A 296 -12.92 5.07 7.94
C ALA A 296 -12.01 4.34 8.95
N CYS A 297 -11.43 5.09 9.89
CA CYS A 297 -10.53 4.60 10.92
C CYS A 297 -11.18 4.55 12.31
N ILE A 298 -12.51 4.73 12.43
CA ILE A 298 -13.25 4.69 13.70
C ILE A 298 -14.20 3.50 13.72
N SER A 299 -13.98 2.56 14.65
CA SER A 299 -14.77 1.34 14.78
C SER A 299 -16.25 1.64 15.10
N GLY A 300 -17.16 0.86 14.52
CA GLY A 300 -18.60 1.04 14.67
C GLY A 300 -19.23 2.05 13.69
N ARG A 301 -18.42 2.71 12.86
CA ARG A 301 -18.88 3.57 11.78
C ARG A 301 -19.19 2.80 10.50
N GLU A 302 -20.15 3.29 9.74
CA GLU A 302 -20.50 2.74 8.42
C GLU A 302 -19.34 2.90 7.44
N GLU A 303 -18.62 4.02 7.51
CA GLU A 303 -17.44 4.30 6.70
C GLU A 303 -16.32 3.27 6.93
N ALA A 304 -16.03 2.96 8.20
CA ALA A 304 -15.07 1.92 8.57
C ALA A 304 -15.51 0.52 8.10
N HIS A 305 -16.81 0.23 8.20
CA HIS A 305 -17.36 -1.03 7.71
C HIS A 305 -17.16 -1.20 6.21
N PHE A 306 -17.48 -0.19 5.40
CA PHE A 306 -17.31 -0.24 3.95
C PHE A 306 -15.84 -0.27 3.55
N ALA A 307 -14.99 0.57 4.15
CA ALA A 307 -13.56 0.56 3.90
C ALA A 307 -12.94 -0.84 4.15
N ARG A 308 -13.36 -1.51 5.23
CA ARG A 308 -12.94 -2.88 5.52
C ARG A 308 -13.41 -3.87 4.46
N LEU A 309 -14.64 -3.77 3.99
CA LEU A 309 -15.17 -4.66 2.95
C LEU A 309 -14.43 -4.50 1.63
N ASP A 310 -14.04 -3.27 1.28
CA ASP A 310 -13.32 -2.98 0.05
C ASP A 310 -11.93 -3.63 0.03
N THR A 311 -11.31 -3.90 1.19
CA THR A 311 -10.04 -4.68 1.28
C THR A 311 -10.14 -6.10 0.74
N PHE A 312 -11.35 -6.60 0.51
CA PHE A 312 -11.62 -7.94 0.00
C PHE A 312 -12.11 -7.93 -1.44
N VAL A 313 -12.15 -6.77 -2.09
CA VAL A 313 -12.57 -6.63 -3.49
C VAL A 313 -11.32 -6.71 -4.36
N PRO A 314 -11.17 -7.75 -5.20
CA PRO A 314 -10.00 -7.87 -6.04
C PRO A 314 -10.08 -6.95 -7.25
N GLU A 315 -8.93 -6.42 -7.64
CA GLU A 315 -8.70 -5.88 -8.96
C GLU A 315 -8.15 -6.99 -9.86
N THR A 316 -8.77 -7.22 -11.02
CA THR A 316 -8.53 -8.42 -11.84
C THR A 316 -8.13 -8.09 -13.27
N ALA A 317 -7.32 -8.95 -13.88
CA ALA A 317 -6.96 -8.86 -15.29
C ALA A 317 -6.85 -10.25 -15.96
N ALA A 318 -6.98 -10.25 -17.29
CA ALA A 318 -6.67 -11.40 -18.14
C ALA A 318 -5.33 -11.16 -18.83
N ILE A 319 -4.33 -11.98 -18.51
CA ILE A 319 -2.93 -11.83 -18.93
C ILE A 319 -2.59 -12.86 -20.02
N LYS A 320 -2.07 -12.39 -21.15
CA LYS A 320 -1.48 -13.23 -22.20
C LYS A 320 -0.17 -13.86 -21.69
N ARG A 321 -0.18 -15.17 -21.46
CA ARG A 321 0.96 -15.88 -20.84
C ARG A 321 2.25 -15.83 -21.64
N LYS A 322 2.15 -15.69 -22.97
CA LYS A 322 3.29 -15.61 -23.89
C LYS A 322 3.81 -14.18 -24.13
N ALA A 323 3.05 -13.16 -23.75
CA ALA A 323 3.43 -11.75 -23.93
C ALA A 323 4.00 -11.14 -22.64
N ALA A 324 3.45 -11.53 -21.49
CA ALA A 324 3.96 -11.09 -20.20
C ALA A 324 5.30 -11.76 -19.89
N SER A 325 6.28 -10.97 -19.48
CA SER A 325 7.60 -11.44 -19.07
C SER A 325 8.19 -10.52 -18.02
N VAL A 326 9.00 -11.08 -17.14
CA VAL A 326 9.79 -10.35 -16.15
C VAL A 326 11.20 -10.89 -16.17
N THR A 327 12.19 -9.99 -16.09
CA THR A 327 13.58 -10.38 -15.89
C THR A 327 13.93 -10.15 -14.42
N PRO A 328 14.17 -11.21 -13.64
CA PRO A 328 14.60 -11.08 -12.24
C PRO A 328 15.85 -10.21 -12.11
N LEU A 329 15.82 -9.26 -11.18
CA LEU A 329 16.94 -8.37 -10.90
C LEU A 329 17.51 -8.69 -9.52
N TYR A 330 18.84 -8.69 -9.43
CA TYR A 330 19.57 -8.91 -8.19
C TYR A 330 20.74 -7.94 -8.10
N VAL A 331 21.07 -7.50 -6.90
CA VAL A 331 22.35 -6.86 -6.64
C VAL A 331 23.39 -7.93 -6.35
N GLY A 332 24.24 -8.22 -7.33
CA GLY A 332 25.19 -9.33 -7.25
C GLY A 332 24.54 -10.68 -7.55
N GLU A 333 25.09 -11.75 -6.96
CA GLU A 333 24.52 -13.10 -7.10
C GLU A 333 23.25 -13.27 -6.25
N PRO A 334 22.27 -14.09 -6.64
CA PRO A 334 21.02 -14.26 -5.88
C PRO A 334 21.26 -14.70 -4.43
N GLU A 335 20.77 -13.90 -3.48
CA GLU A 335 20.88 -14.18 -2.04
C GLU A 335 19.48 -14.40 -1.44
N PHE A 336 19.23 -15.62 -0.96
CA PHE A 336 17.94 -16.00 -0.38
C PHE A 336 18.04 -16.09 1.15
N THR A 337 17.16 -15.36 1.84
CA THR A 337 17.04 -15.37 3.29
C THR A 337 15.78 -16.14 3.71
N PRO A 338 15.88 -17.09 4.66
CA PRO A 338 14.72 -17.80 5.20
C PRO A 338 13.69 -16.86 5.82
N ILE A 339 12.41 -17.18 5.68
CA ILE A 339 11.31 -16.44 6.32
C ILE A 339 10.93 -17.19 7.59
N GLU A 340 11.16 -16.55 8.73
CA GLU A 340 10.87 -17.11 10.05
C GLU A 340 9.43 -17.61 10.15
N GLY A 341 9.25 -18.80 10.73
CA GLY A 341 7.94 -19.43 10.88
C GLY A 341 7.38 -20.11 9.61
N THR A 342 8.13 -20.14 8.50
CA THR A 342 7.69 -20.76 7.24
C THR A 342 8.80 -21.63 6.61
N ALA A 343 8.45 -22.41 5.59
CA ALA A 343 9.40 -23.14 4.73
C ALA A 343 9.91 -22.29 3.55
N LEU A 344 9.55 -21.00 3.50
CA LEU A 344 9.83 -20.11 2.38
C LEU A 344 11.15 -19.37 2.61
N SER A 345 11.78 -18.94 1.52
CA SER A 345 12.87 -17.95 1.55
C SER A 345 12.58 -16.85 0.53
N TYR A 346 13.11 -15.66 0.75
CA TYR A 346 12.98 -14.54 -0.19
C TYR A 346 14.32 -14.00 -0.64
N ALA A 347 14.36 -13.41 -1.83
CA ALA A 347 15.55 -12.73 -2.34
C ALA A 347 15.80 -11.42 -1.57
N ALA A 348 16.81 -11.40 -0.71
CA ALA A 348 17.13 -10.24 0.14
C ALA A 348 17.72 -9.08 -0.68
N ASN A 349 18.47 -9.41 -1.73
CA ASN A 349 19.18 -8.49 -2.61
C ASN A 349 18.46 -8.22 -3.95
N SER A 350 17.15 -8.44 -4.02
CA SER A 350 16.33 -8.18 -5.21
C SER A 350 15.31 -7.06 -4.94
N PRO A 351 15.18 -6.07 -5.84
CA PRO A 351 14.08 -5.10 -5.79
C PRO A 351 12.74 -5.72 -6.23
N HIS A 352 12.77 -6.87 -6.90
CA HIS A 352 11.57 -7.63 -7.24
C HIS A 352 11.19 -8.56 -6.10
N ASP A 353 9.90 -8.81 -5.96
CA ASP A 353 9.34 -9.71 -4.97
C ASP A 353 9.54 -11.17 -5.38
N ILE A 354 10.67 -11.77 -5.01
CA ILE A 354 11.03 -13.13 -5.39
C ILE A 354 11.08 -14.05 -4.17
N LEU A 355 10.33 -15.14 -4.24
CA LEU A 355 10.32 -16.23 -3.28
C LEU A 355 11.01 -17.47 -3.87
N LYS A 356 11.77 -18.17 -3.03
CA LYS A 356 12.22 -19.55 -3.27
C LYS A 356 11.33 -20.49 -2.47
N ILE A 357 10.74 -21.47 -3.16
CA ILE A 357 9.87 -22.50 -2.61
C ILE A 357 10.38 -23.83 -3.12
N ASP A 358 10.93 -24.65 -2.22
CA ASP A 358 11.72 -25.82 -2.57
C ASP A 358 12.82 -25.45 -3.59
N GLU A 359 12.86 -26.10 -4.75
CA GLU A 359 13.83 -25.80 -5.83
C GLU A 359 13.26 -24.90 -6.94
N ARG A 360 12.13 -24.22 -6.70
CA ARG A 360 11.50 -23.32 -7.68
C ARG A 360 11.48 -21.87 -7.19
N TYR A 361 11.44 -20.96 -8.15
CA TYR A 361 11.50 -19.52 -7.93
C TYR A 361 10.23 -18.87 -8.44
N TYR A 362 9.63 -18.03 -7.61
CA TYR A 362 8.38 -17.33 -7.90
C TYR A 362 8.59 -15.83 -7.77
N CYS A 363 8.32 -15.07 -8.83
CA CYS A 363 8.42 -13.62 -8.85
C CYS A 363 7.00 -13.03 -8.93
N CYS A 364 6.59 -12.25 -7.94
CA CYS A 364 5.40 -11.43 -8.04
C CYS A 364 5.79 -10.05 -8.60
N TYR A 365 5.20 -9.66 -9.72
CA TYR A 365 5.51 -8.37 -10.33
C TYR A 365 4.24 -7.76 -10.92
N ASP A 366 3.91 -6.53 -10.49
CA ASP A 366 2.70 -5.79 -10.88
C ASP A 366 1.42 -6.64 -10.82
N GLY A 367 1.23 -7.38 -9.72
CA GLY A 367 0.04 -8.20 -9.49
C GLY A 367 -0.02 -9.49 -10.32
N VAL A 368 1.08 -9.88 -10.99
CA VAL A 368 1.18 -11.12 -11.76
C VAL A 368 2.26 -12.02 -11.16
N TRP A 369 1.94 -13.31 -10.97
CA TRP A 369 2.92 -14.32 -10.57
C TRP A 369 3.62 -14.91 -11.78
N PHE A 370 4.94 -14.97 -11.71
CA PHE A 370 5.80 -15.68 -12.64
C PHE A 370 6.58 -16.78 -11.90
N GLU A 371 6.93 -17.85 -12.61
CA GLU A 371 7.69 -18.98 -12.06
C GLU A 371 8.86 -19.38 -12.98
N SER A 372 9.92 -19.94 -12.37
CA SER A 372 11.07 -20.52 -13.06
C SER A 372 11.74 -21.59 -12.20
N ASP A 373 12.48 -22.49 -12.86
CA ASP A 373 13.38 -23.45 -12.20
C ASP A 373 14.78 -22.84 -11.96
N ALA A 374 15.03 -21.59 -12.40
CA ALA A 374 16.27 -20.87 -12.19
C ALA A 374 16.04 -19.47 -11.59
N PRO A 375 16.88 -19.01 -10.65
CA PRO A 375 16.66 -17.73 -9.95
C PRO A 375 16.73 -16.52 -10.89
N LYS A 376 17.57 -16.58 -11.94
CA LYS A 376 17.73 -15.52 -12.93
C LYS A 376 16.79 -15.66 -14.14
N GLY A 377 15.82 -16.57 -14.08
CA GLY A 377 14.90 -16.86 -15.18
C GLY A 377 15.49 -17.72 -16.30
N PRO A 378 14.80 -17.84 -17.46
CA PRO A 378 13.59 -17.10 -17.85
C PRO A 378 12.39 -17.42 -16.97
N MET A 379 11.51 -16.43 -16.78
CA MET A 379 10.32 -16.51 -15.95
C MET A 379 9.06 -16.60 -16.82
N ALA A 380 8.20 -17.60 -16.58
CA ALA A 380 6.93 -17.78 -17.28
C ALA A 380 5.76 -17.37 -16.38
N VAL A 381 4.65 -16.88 -16.95
CA VAL A 381 3.44 -16.59 -16.15
C VAL A 381 2.94 -17.87 -15.48
N SER A 382 2.82 -17.82 -14.16
CA SER A 382 2.38 -18.96 -13.36
C SER A 382 0.89 -19.23 -13.57
N GLY A 383 0.54 -20.51 -13.70
CA GLY A 383 -0.86 -20.96 -13.76
C GLY A 383 -1.52 -21.11 -12.38
N SER A 384 -0.75 -21.03 -11.30
CA SER A 384 -1.23 -21.16 -9.92
C SER A 384 -0.28 -20.49 -8.92
N VAL A 385 -0.75 -20.23 -7.70
CA VAL A 385 0.10 -19.73 -6.61
C VAL A 385 0.30 -20.84 -5.59
N PRO A 386 1.54 -21.20 -5.22
CA PRO A 386 1.78 -22.21 -4.19
C PRO A 386 1.08 -21.83 -2.87
N PRO A 387 0.32 -22.76 -2.24
CA PRO A 387 -0.43 -22.45 -1.02
C PRO A 387 0.41 -21.87 0.12
N ALA A 388 1.68 -22.25 0.21
CA ALA A 388 2.61 -21.75 1.23
C ALA A 388 2.75 -20.22 1.20
N VAL A 389 2.58 -19.54 0.05
CA VAL A 389 2.61 -18.07 -0.05
C VAL A 389 1.57 -17.42 0.86
N TYR A 390 0.41 -18.05 1.08
CA TYR A 390 -0.64 -17.52 1.95
C TYR A 390 -0.29 -17.61 3.45
N SER A 391 0.78 -18.33 3.81
CA SER A 391 1.33 -18.41 5.17
C SER A 391 2.35 -17.33 5.49
N LEU A 392 2.65 -16.39 4.58
CA LEU A 392 3.58 -15.30 4.85
C LEU A 392 3.13 -14.48 6.08
N PRO A 393 4.01 -14.28 7.08
CA PRO A 393 3.71 -13.47 8.26
C PRO A 393 3.89 -11.96 7.99
N PRO A 394 3.14 -11.08 8.67
CA PRO A 394 3.26 -9.61 8.60
C PRO A 394 4.65 -8.99 8.82
N ASN A 395 5.57 -9.67 9.50
CA ASN A 395 6.96 -9.22 9.65
C ASN A 395 7.84 -9.57 8.44
N CYS A 396 7.32 -10.33 7.46
CA CYS A 396 8.00 -10.58 6.20
C CYS A 396 7.96 -9.32 5.31
N PRO A 397 9.10 -8.87 4.73
CA PRO A 397 9.12 -7.72 3.83
C PRO A 397 8.26 -7.89 2.57
N LEU A 398 7.93 -9.14 2.19
CA LEU A 398 7.08 -9.48 1.05
C LEU A 398 5.67 -9.86 1.46
N TYR A 399 5.22 -9.51 2.66
CA TYR A 399 3.90 -9.89 3.16
C TYR A 399 2.76 -9.55 2.19
N HIS A 400 2.87 -8.44 1.45
CA HIS A 400 1.86 -7.98 0.50
C HIS A 400 1.60 -8.95 -0.68
N VAL A 401 2.56 -9.78 -1.09
CA VAL A 401 2.38 -10.66 -2.26
C VAL A 401 1.37 -11.78 -2.01
N LYS A 402 1.08 -12.10 -0.74
CA LYS A 402 0.05 -13.09 -0.40
C LYS A 402 -1.36 -12.67 -0.82
N PHE A 403 -1.57 -11.40 -1.13
CA PHE A 403 -2.85 -10.87 -1.58
C PHE A 403 -3.01 -10.90 -3.10
N VAL A 404 -2.08 -11.54 -3.82
CA VAL A 404 -2.12 -11.77 -5.26
C VAL A 404 -2.51 -13.22 -5.56
N HIS A 405 -3.44 -13.39 -6.51
CA HIS A 405 -4.09 -14.65 -6.82
C HIS A 405 -4.09 -14.93 -8.32
N VAL A 406 -3.98 -16.22 -8.66
CA VAL A 406 -4.36 -16.74 -9.98
C VAL A 406 -5.69 -17.46 -9.80
N TYR A 407 -6.74 -16.97 -10.44
CA TYR A 407 -8.09 -17.52 -10.31
C TYR A 407 -8.35 -18.68 -11.26
N ASP A 408 -7.80 -18.58 -12.48
CA ASP A 408 -7.88 -19.59 -13.52
C ASP A 408 -6.78 -19.37 -14.54
N ALA A 409 -6.38 -20.42 -15.26
CA ALA A 409 -5.36 -20.33 -16.30
C ALA A 409 -5.54 -21.40 -17.38
N THR A 410 -5.38 -20.98 -18.64
CA THR A 410 -5.18 -21.84 -19.80
C THR A 410 -3.73 -21.73 -20.29
N ASP A 411 -3.39 -22.40 -21.40
CA ASP A 411 -2.07 -22.25 -22.04
C ASP A 411 -1.83 -20.85 -22.64
N GLU A 412 -2.90 -20.08 -22.87
CA GLU A 412 -2.83 -18.76 -23.52
C GLU A 412 -3.06 -17.61 -22.55
N ILE A 413 -4.00 -17.77 -21.61
CA ILE A 413 -4.48 -16.69 -20.74
C ILE A 413 -4.42 -17.14 -19.28
N ALA A 414 -3.92 -16.27 -18.40
CA ALA A 414 -4.07 -16.37 -16.95
C ALA A 414 -5.03 -15.28 -16.46
N TYR A 415 -6.07 -15.67 -15.72
CA TYR A 415 -6.97 -14.77 -15.02
C TYR A 415 -6.42 -14.54 -13.61
N VAL A 416 -5.92 -13.34 -13.38
CA VAL A 416 -5.24 -12.97 -12.14
C VAL A 416 -5.98 -11.85 -11.43
N GLY A 417 -5.70 -11.69 -10.15
CA GLY A 417 -6.16 -10.53 -9.41
C GLY A 417 -5.40 -10.32 -8.11
N TYR A 418 -5.47 -9.11 -7.59
CA TYR A 418 -4.96 -8.78 -6.27
C TYR A 418 -6.02 -8.03 -5.46
N THR A 419 -6.05 -8.23 -4.15
CA THR A 419 -6.86 -7.38 -3.26
C THR A 419 -6.03 -6.20 -2.75
N PRO A 420 -6.64 -5.16 -2.16
CA PRO A 420 -5.91 -4.01 -1.62
C PRO A 420 -4.77 -4.33 -0.63
N GLY A 421 -4.71 -5.53 -0.06
CA GLY A 421 -3.56 -5.98 0.71
C GLY A 421 -2.24 -6.00 -0.08
N TYR A 422 -2.29 -6.18 -1.41
CA TYR A 422 -1.09 -6.12 -2.26
C TYR A 422 -0.49 -4.71 -2.33
N ILE A 423 -1.31 -3.68 -2.18
CA ILE A 423 -0.89 -2.27 -2.12
C ILE A 423 -0.81 -1.76 -0.67
N GLY A 424 -0.78 -2.66 0.31
CA GLY A 424 -0.54 -2.34 1.71
C GLY A 424 -1.77 -1.95 2.52
N CYS A 425 -3.00 -2.16 2.03
CA CYS A 425 -4.23 -1.95 2.80
C CYS A 425 -4.62 -3.21 3.57
N TYR A 426 -4.43 -3.19 4.89
CA TYR A 426 -4.72 -4.31 5.78
C TYR A 426 -5.83 -3.97 6.77
N THR A 427 -6.31 -4.97 7.50
CA THR A 427 -7.27 -4.78 8.58
C THR A 427 -6.59 -4.85 9.94
N LEU A 428 -6.90 -3.90 10.83
CA LEU A 428 -6.52 -3.94 12.25
C LEU A 428 -7.81 -3.80 13.07
N GLY A 429 -8.21 -4.86 13.76
CA GLY A 429 -9.52 -4.92 14.41
C GLY A 429 -10.67 -4.75 13.40
N ASN A 430 -11.52 -3.75 13.64
CA ASN A 430 -12.68 -3.44 12.79
C ASN A 430 -12.43 -2.32 11.77
N THR A 431 -11.20 -1.85 11.63
CA THR A 431 -10.83 -0.77 10.71
C THR A 431 -9.72 -1.20 9.76
N ILE A 432 -9.37 -0.30 8.85
CA ILE A 432 -8.27 -0.49 7.91
C ILE A 432 -7.02 0.27 8.36
N VAL A 433 -5.86 -0.24 7.96
CA VAL A 433 -4.56 0.39 8.19
C VAL A 433 -3.68 0.23 6.97
N HIS A 434 -2.73 1.15 6.82
CA HIS A 434 -1.67 1.04 5.84
C HIS A 434 -0.43 0.38 6.47
N GLY A 435 0.22 -0.52 5.73
CA GLY A 435 1.49 -1.12 6.15
C GLY A 435 1.33 -2.09 7.32
N THR A 436 2.32 -2.97 7.52
CA THR A 436 2.26 -4.00 8.56
C THR A 436 2.64 -3.49 9.94
N GLY A 437 3.17 -2.27 10.06
CA GLY A 437 3.69 -1.69 11.29
C GLY A 437 5.05 -2.26 11.72
N TYR A 438 5.54 -3.31 11.06
CA TYR A 438 6.89 -3.82 11.29
C TYR A 438 7.91 -2.98 10.53
N GLU A 439 9.07 -2.79 11.16
CA GLU A 439 10.22 -2.19 10.53
C GLU A 439 10.92 -3.21 9.64
N PRO A 440 11.08 -2.92 8.34
CA PRO A 440 11.96 -3.75 7.52
C PRO A 440 13.36 -3.70 8.10
N GLN A 441 13.93 -4.85 8.42
CA GLN A 441 15.33 -4.90 8.82
C GLN A 441 16.19 -4.85 7.56
N PRO A 442 17.23 -4.00 7.49
CA PRO A 442 18.16 -4.02 6.38
C PRO A 442 18.91 -5.37 6.38
N VAL A 443 18.69 -6.19 5.35
CA VAL A 443 19.35 -7.50 5.22
C VAL A 443 20.52 -7.40 4.25
N GLY A 444 21.74 -7.59 4.76
CA GLY A 444 22.89 -8.12 4.00
C GLY A 444 23.49 -7.24 2.89
N SER A 445 24.76 -6.88 3.07
CA SER A 445 25.70 -6.28 2.10
C SER A 445 25.32 -4.91 1.51
N SER A 446 26.27 -4.31 0.78
CA SER A 446 26.43 -2.89 0.40
C SER A 446 25.33 -2.26 -0.47
N SER A 447 24.13 -2.84 -0.50
CA SER A 447 23.07 -2.46 -1.43
C SER A 447 21.75 -2.45 -0.71
N ALA A 448 21.33 -1.26 -0.29
CA ALA A 448 20.05 -1.06 0.35
C ALA A 448 18.94 -1.42 -0.65
N ILE A 449 18.28 -2.56 -0.43
CA ILE A 449 17.03 -2.89 -1.09
C ILE A 449 15.91 -2.30 -0.23
N PRO A 450 15.30 -1.19 -0.65
CA PRO A 450 14.23 -0.56 0.11
C PRO A 450 13.01 -1.48 0.22
N ARG A 451 12.30 -1.40 1.35
CA ARG A 451 11.17 -2.29 1.71
C ARG A 451 9.95 -1.51 2.22
N PRO A 452 8.72 -2.04 2.09
CA PRO A 452 7.46 -1.40 2.53
C PRO A 452 7.54 -0.69 3.89
N HIS A 453 7.43 0.65 3.88
CA HIS A 453 7.38 1.47 5.09
C HIS A 453 5.94 1.73 5.51
N THR A 454 5.69 1.73 6.82
CA THR A 454 4.38 2.07 7.40
C THR A 454 4.26 3.56 7.73
N TYR A 455 5.37 4.22 8.10
CA TYR A 455 5.42 5.58 8.61
C TYR A 455 6.46 6.42 7.85
N GLY A 456 6.37 7.75 7.97
CA GLY A 456 7.31 8.72 7.40
C GLY A 456 6.85 9.38 6.10
N PHE A 457 5.60 9.13 5.69
CA PHE A 457 5.05 9.60 4.41
C PHE A 457 3.61 10.15 4.55
N SER A 458 3.19 10.46 5.79
CA SER A 458 1.87 11.03 6.11
C SER A 458 0.72 10.33 5.38
N CYS A 459 0.66 9.01 5.52
CA CYS A 459 -0.32 8.17 4.86
C CYS A 459 -1.75 8.44 5.36
N ALA A 460 -2.68 8.67 4.44
CA ALA A 460 -4.10 8.87 4.73
C ALA A 460 -4.99 8.06 3.77
N TYR A 461 -6.11 7.55 4.26
CA TYR A 461 -7.06 6.82 3.42
C TYR A 461 -8.01 7.80 2.71
N ASP A 462 -8.28 7.57 1.43
CA ASP A 462 -9.32 8.25 0.67
C ASP A 462 -10.54 7.31 0.55
N PRO A 463 -11.62 7.56 1.29
CA PRO A 463 -12.83 6.74 1.20
C PRO A 463 -13.55 6.81 -0.15
N SER A 464 -13.37 7.90 -0.91
CA SER A 464 -14.02 8.07 -2.21
C SER A 464 -13.34 7.22 -3.29
N ALA A 465 -12.01 7.15 -3.24
CA ALA A 465 -11.22 6.31 -4.14
C ALA A 465 -11.07 4.87 -3.65
N GLY A 466 -11.29 4.61 -2.35
CA GLY A 466 -11.04 3.32 -1.72
C GLY A 466 -9.54 2.99 -1.63
N LYS A 467 -8.68 4.01 -1.52
CA LYS A 467 -7.21 3.89 -1.68
C LYS A 467 -6.46 4.69 -0.63
N TRP A 468 -5.20 4.34 -0.39
CA TRP A 468 -4.29 5.13 0.43
C TRP A 468 -3.57 6.18 -0.41
N GLY A 469 -3.53 7.42 0.09
CA GLY A 469 -2.72 8.50 -0.40
C GLY A 469 -1.53 8.76 0.52
N PHE A 470 -0.46 9.31 -0.06
CA PHE A 470 0.79 9.60 0.63
C PHE A 470 1.24 11.01 0.29
N ARG A 471 1.92 11.66 1.22
CA ARG A 471 2.53 12.97 1.01
C ARG A 471 4.04 12.81 1.01
N ALA A 472 4.64 13.02 -0.16
CA ALA A 472 6.07 13.22 -0.25
C ALA A 472 6.46 14.43 0.63
N PRO A 473 7.57 14.37 1.38
CA PRO A 473 8.04 15.54 2.10
C PRO A 473 8.25 16.69 1.12
N SER A 474 7.49 17.75 1.35
CA SER A 474 7.33 18.86 0.42
C SER A 474 7.47 20.16 1.18
N TYR A 475 8.14 21.14 0.59
CA TYR A 475 8.18 22.49 1.12
C TYR A 475 7.98 23.49 -0.02
N GLY A 476 7.22 24.56 0.23
CA GLY A 476 6.90 25.55 -0.81
C GLY A 476 6.07 24.98 -1.97
N GLY A 477 5.46 23.80 -1.84
CA GLY A 477 4.74 23.12 -2.91
C GLY A 477 5.63 22.32 -3.87
N VAL A 478 6.89 22.05 -3.49
CA VAL A 478 7.81 21.19 -4.25
C VAL A 478 8.24 20.00 -3.40
N GLU A 479 8.20 18.81 -3.99
CA GLU A 479 8.59 17.55 -3.33
C GLU A 479 10.12 17.39 -3.28
N TRP A 480 10.62 16.87 -2.16
CA TRP A 480 12.05 16.71 -1.87
C TRP A 480 12.65 15.39 -2.34
N PHE A 481 11.83 14.48 -2.85
CA PHE A 481 12.33 13.34 -3.60
C PHE A 481 12.99 13.79 -4.90
N ALA A 482 13.71 12.90 -5.57
CA ALA A 482 14.37 13.18 -6.84
C ALA A 482 13.34 13.40 -7.99
N SER A 483 12.49 14.41 -7.85
CA SER A 483 11.64 14.92 -8.92
C SER A 483 12.44 16.02 -9.64
N SER A 484 12.88 15.70 -10.85
CA SER A 484 13.03 16.72 -11.88
C SER A 484 12.31 16.20 -13.10
N ALA A 485 11.09 16.69 -13.30
CA ALA A 485 10.45 16.63 -14.61
C ALA A 485 11.45 17.18 -15.65
N GLY A 486 11.91 16.32 -16.57
CA GLY A 486 12.74 16.70 -17.71
C GLY A 486 14.22 16.30 -17.66
N GLU A 487 14.73 15.64 -16.61
CA GLU A 487 16.12 15.15 -16.62
C GLU A 487 16.25 13.87 -17.46
N LYS A 488 17.27 13.82 -18.33
CA LYS A 488 17.58 12.65 -19.15
C LYS A 488 17.84 11.43 -18.26
N ARG A 489 17.33 10.28 -18.71
CA ARG A 489 17.47 8.91 -18.13
C ARG A 489 18.88 8.50 -17.66
N GLU A 490 19.92 9.25 -18.03
CA GLU A 490 21.34 8.92 -17.85
C GLU A 490 21.94 9.39 -16.51
N VAL A 491 21.24 10.18 -15.69
CA VAL A 491 21.73 10.66 -14.37
C VAL A 491 21.36 9.72 -13.21
N LEU A 492 20.51 8.72 -13.48
CA LEU A 492 20.05 7.72 -12.52
C LEU A 492 20.82 6.36 -12.48
N PRO A 493 21.98 6.12 -13.11
CA PRO A 493 22.73 4.89 -12.93
C PRO A 493 23.69 5.02 -11.74
N LEU A 494 23.18 5.24 -10.52
CA LEU A 494 24.02 5.34 -9.32
C LEU A 494 23.88 4.14 -8.36
N SER A 495 23.08 3.15 -8.73
CA SER A 495 22.95 1.87 -8.01
C SER A 495 23.01 0.63 -8.92
N GLY A 496 23.17 0.79 -10.25
CA GLY A 496 23.04 -0.33 -11.20
C GLY A 496 21.62 -0.93 -11.27
N LEU A 497 20.68 -0.44 -10.47
CA LEU A 497 19.26 -0.82 -10.48
C LEU A 497 18.42 0.44 -10.61
N SER A 498 18.01 0.71 -11.84
CA SER A 498 17.21 1.87 -12.29
C SER A 498 15.77 1.93 -11.70
N PHE A 499 15.48 1.17 -10.64
CA PHE A 499 14.10 0.79 -10.28
C PHE A 499 13.83 0.71 -8.78
N THR A 500 14.66 1.32 -7.92
CA THR A 500 14.50 1.16 -6.47
C THR A 500 13.22 1.85 -5.97
N TRP A 501 12.22 1.02 -5.69
CA TRP A 501 11.01 1.21 -4.90
C TRP A 501 11.29 2.08 -3.66
N TRP A 502 10.55 3.13 -3.36
CA TRP A 502 10.69 3.87 -2.10
C TRP A 502 9.32 4.30 -1.61
N GLY A 503 8.83 3.61 -0.59
CA GLY A 503 7.52 3.89 -0.02
C GLY A 503 6.38 3.07 -0.67
N PRO A 504 5.17 3.20 -0.14
CA PRO A 504 4.08 2.25 -0.36
C PRO A 504 3.43 2.25 -1.76
N ALA A 505 2.72 1.15 -2.07
CA ALA A 505 1.96 0.92 -3.32
C ALA A 505 2.76 0.96 -4.62
N GLY A 506 4.07 0.69 -4.57
CA GLY A 506 4.93 0.73 -5.75
C GLY A 506 5.28 2.15 -6.17
N TYR A 507 5.45 3.07 -5.19
CA TYR A 507 6.10 4.35 -5.41
C TYR A 507 7.53 4.10 -5.89
N SER A 508 7.66 3.85 -7.18
CA SER A 508 8.89 4.06 -7.90
C SER A 508 8.89 5.52 -8.33
N LEU A 509 10.07 6.07 -8.60
CA LEU A 509 10.24 7.30 -9.37
C LEU A 509 9.46 7.31 -10.70
N PHE A 510 8.84 6.18 -11.09
CA PHE A 510 8.04 5.95 -12.28
C PHE A 510 6.74 5.15 -12.00
N GLY A 511 5.78 5.76 -11.29
CA GLY A 511 4.36 5.53 -11.63
C GLY A 511 3.50 4.62 -10.73
N ALA A 512 3.43 4.88 -9.42
CA ALA A 512 2.21 4.60 -8.66
C ALA A 512 1.40 5.87 -8.46
N ALA A 513 0.28 6.00 -9.19
CA ALA A 513 -1.09 5.98 -8.68
C ALA A 513 -1.46 6.55 -7.28
N GLY A 514 -0.61 7.33 -6.61
CA GLY A 514 -1.03 8.25 -5.57
C GLY A 514 -1.47 9.54 -6.25
N SER A 515 -2.74 9.91 -6.16
CA SER A 515 -3.13 11.26 -6.55
C SER A 515 -2.36 12.26 -5.69
N GLN A 516 -1.64 13.14 -6.37
CA GLN A 516 -1.08 14.35 -5.81
C GLN A 516 -2.23 15.19 -5.23
N SER A 517 -2.30 15.31 -3.91
CA SER A 517 -3.08 16.37 -3.27
C SER A 517 -2.17 17.19 -2.36
N GLY A 518 -1.63 18.27 -2.92
CA GLY A 518 -0.87 19.30 -2.20
C GLY A 518 -1.67 20.04 -1.13
N GLN A 519 -2.92 19.65 -0.87
CA GLN A 519 -3.77 20.17 0.20
C GLN A 519 -4.44 18.97 0.90
N ALA A 520 -4.76 19.08 2.20
CA ALA A 520 -5.82 18.25 2.77
C ALA A 520 -6.99 18.34 1.77
N PRO A 521 -7.61 17.22 1.34
CA PRO A 521 -8.51 17.21 0.20
C PRO A 521 -9.53 18.34 0.36
N GLN A 522 -9.30 19.46 -0.33
CA GLN A 522 -10.36 20.40 -0.60
C GLN A 522 -11.18 19.69 -1.65
N LEU A 523 -12.19 18.99 -1.15
CA LEU A 523 -13.26 18.40 -1.92
C LEU A 523 -13.99 19.53 -2.64
N THR A 524 -13.46 19.96 -3.78
CA THR A 524 -14.23 20.66 -4.80
C THR A 524 -14.31 19.76 -6.03
N GLU A 525 -15.51 19.71 -6.61
CA GLU A 525 -15.85 18.94 -7.80
C GLU A 525 -14.77 19.15 -8.88
N GLY A 526 -14.08 18.06 -9.25
CA GLY A 526 -13.14 18.08 -10.38
C GLY A 526 -11.72 17.55 -10.12
N SER A 527 -11.35 17.14 -8.91
CA SER A 527 -10.07 16.44 -8.69
C SER A 527 -10.16 14.99 -9.16
N SER A 528 -9.60 14.72 -10.35
CA SER A 528 -9.50 13.37 -10.90
C SER A 528 -8.38 12.60 -10.22
N VAL A 529 -8.72 11.74 -9.25
CA VAL A 529 -7.86 10.66 -8.78
C VAL A 529 -7.80 9.59 -9.88
N SER A 530 -7.12 9.88 -10.98
CA SER A 530 -6.85 8.87 -12.01
C SER A 530 -5.63 8.06 -11.59
N SER A 531 -5.87 6.96 -10.88
CA SER A 531 -4.90 5.88 -10.72
C SER A 531 -5.43 4.65 -11.41
N ASP A 532 -5.03 4.51 -12.67
CA ASP A 532 -5.33 3.35 -13.48
C ASP A 532 -4.92 2.04 -12.76
N PRO A 533 -5.74 0.97 -12.84
CA PRO A 533 -5.39 -0.40 -12.45
C PRO A 533 -3.91 -0.75 -12.68
N ILE A 534 -3.21 -1.43 -11.74
CA ILE A 534 -1.75 -1.71 -11.86
C ILE A 534 -1.42 -2.38 -13.21
N TYR A 535 -2.32 -3.24 -13.68
CA TYR A 535 -2.19 -3.93 -14.96
C TYR A 535 -2.14 -3.00 -16.19
N GLN A 536 -2.61 -1.75 -16.08
CA GLN A 536 -2.52 -0.77 -17.17
C GLN A 536 -1.09 -0.28 -17.43
N ARG A 537 -0.15 -0.52 -16.52
CA ARG A 537 1.28 -0.30 -16.76
C ARG A 537 1.82 -1.21 -17.87
N HIS A 538 1.16 -2.35 -18.09
CA HIS A 538 1.54 -3.36 -19.08
C HIS A 538 0.40 -3.66 -20.05
N PRO A 539 -0.01 -2.69 -20.90
CA PRO A 539 -1.13 -2.89 -21.82
C PRO A 539 -0.87 -4.05 -22.79
N ASP A 540 0.39 -4.32 -23.14
CA ASP A 540 0.79 -5.41 -24.03
C ASP A 540 0.57 -6.80 -23.43
N TRP A 541 0.56 -6.90 -22.09
CA TRP A 541 0.29 -8.15 -21.38
C TRP A 541 -1.20 -8.50 -21.38
N LEU A 542 -2.07 -7.49 -21.53
CA LEU A 542 -3.50 -7.68 -21.44
C LEU A 542 -4.05 -8.43 -22.66
N ALA A 543 -4.95 -9.39 -22.41
CA ALA A 543 -5.66 -10.10 -23.47
C ALA A 543 -6.49 -9.12 -24.33
N ARG A 544 -7.15 -8.12 -23.72
CA ARG A 544 -7.91 -6.98 -24.31
C ARG A 544 -8.05 -5.83 -23.28
N GLU A 545 -8.58 -4.67 -23.68
CA GLU A 545 -8.85 -3.54 -22.75
C GLU A 545 -9.71 -4.01 -21.56
N SER A 546 -9.24 -3.76 -20.33
CA SER A 546 -9.96 -4.07 -19.09
C SER A 546 -11.37 -3.47 -19.09
N TRP A 547 -12.37 -4.25 -18.64
CA TRP A 547 -13.80 -3.92 -18.68
C TRP A 547 -14.18 -2.53 -18.16
N GLY A 548 -13.44 -1.97 -17.18
CA GLY A 548 -13.65 -0.61 -16.66
C GLY A 548 -13.65 0.49 -17.75
N ARG A 549 -12.86 0.35 -18.82
CA ARG A 549 -12.86 1.30 -19.95
C ARG A 549 -14.12 1.24 -20.80
N LYS A 550 -14.76 0.07 -20.95
CA LYS A 550 -15.99 -0.08 -21.76
C LYS A 550 -17.19 0.61 -21.13
N LEU A 551 -17.22 0.72 -19.79
CA LEU A 551 -18.27 1.43 -19.06
C LEU A 551 -18.03 2.95 -19.02
N ALA A 552 -16.80 3.40 -18.71
CA ALA A 552 -16.46 4.81 -18.68
C ALA A 552 -16.70 5.50 -20.04
N ARG A 553 -16.25 4.88 -21.16
CA ARG A 553 -16.52 5.40 -22.51
C ARG A 553 -18.00 5.41 -22.90
N ARG A 554 -18.83 4.54 -22.30
CA ARG A 554 -20.29 4.56 -22.55
C ARG A 554 -21.00 5.66 -21.75
N GLN A 555 -20.54 5.97 -20.54
CA GLN A 555 -21.07 7.09 -19.76
C GLN A 555 -20.74 8.45 -20.39
N GLU A 556 -19.54 8.64 -20.95
CA GLU A 556 -19.17 9.85 -21.70
C GLU A 556 -19.98 10.04 -23.00
N SER A 557 -20.60 8.97 -23.51
CA SER A 557 -21.40 8.99 -24.74
C SER A 557 -22.91 9.24 -24.52
N LEU A 558 -23.34 9.44 -23.26
CA LEU A 558 -24.73 9.79 -22.96
C LEU A 558 -24.89 11.32 -23.01
N PRO A 559 -25.88 11.86 -23.76
CA PRO A 559 -26.14 13.30 -23.76
C PRO A 559 -26.50 13.76 -22.34
N PRO A 560 -26.10 14.98 -21.94
CA PRO A 560 -26.41 15.50 -20.61
C PRO A 560 -27.92 15.51 -20.39
N THR A 561 -28.34 14.92 -19.27
CA THR A 561 -29.73 14.95 -18.83
C THR A 561 -30.15 16.41 -18.66
N PRO A 562 -31.27 16.86 -19.26
CA PRO A 562 -31.76 18.22 -19.05
C PRO A 562 -32.09 18.42 -17.56
N THR A 563 -31.55 19.51 -17.00
CA THR A 563 -31.74 19.99 -15.61
C THR A 563 -33.19 20.20 -15.23
#